data_AF-A0A0A1DF27-F1
#
_entry.id   AF-A0A0A1DF27-F1
#
_cell.length_a   1.000
_cell.length_b   1.000
_cell.length_c   1.000
_cell.angle_alpha   90.00
_cell.angle_beta   90.00
_cell.angle_gamma   90.00
#
_symmetry.space_group_name_H-M   'P 1'
#
loop_
_entity.id
_entity.type
_entity.pdbx_description
1 polymer ?
#
loop_
_entity_poly.entity_id
_entity_poly.type
_entity_poly.pdbx_seq_one_letter_code
_entity_poly.pdbx_strand_id
1 'polypeptide(L)' 'MPEYRIEFQIQRRDEAADEDDFTEIGFGSSGGCGSLDGAVYALESYVCNGQWETEPGQPDPDEILAEIRKARA' A
#
# COMPACT_ATOMS: atom_id res chain seq x y z
N MET A 1 9.45 0.68 -26.80
CA MET A 1 9.12 1.86 -25.97
C MET A 1 9.53 1.54 -24.54
N PRO A 2 10.01 2.51 -23.74
CA PRO A 2 10.33 2.24 -22.35
C PRO A 2 9.08 1.80 -21.57
N GLU A 3 9.28 0.91 -20.60
CA GLU A 3 8.25 0.44 -19.68
C GLU A 3 8.63 0.88 -18.26
N TYR A 4 7.66 1.36 -17.51
CA TYR A 4 7.82 1.94 -16.19
C TYR A 4 7.04 1.11 -15.17
N ARG A 5 7.60 0.96 -13.98
CA ARG A 5 6.99 0.25 -12.85
C ARG A 5 7.39 0.96 -11.56
N ILE A 6 6.45 1.08 -10.63
CA ILE A 6 6.70 1.52 -9.26
C ILE A 6 6.45 0.34 -8.34
N GLU A 7 7.43 0.04 -7.49
CA GLU A 7 7.31 -0.93 -6.40
C GLU A 7 7.13 -0.17 -5.08
N PHE A 8 6.34 -0.71 -4.18
CA PHE A 8 6.03 -0.05 -2.92
C PHE A 8 5.91 -1.04 -1.77
N GLN A 9 6.14 -0.53 -0.57
CA GLN A 9 5.87 -1.17 0.70
C GLN A 9 4.98 -0.25 1.54
N ILE A 10 4.04 -0.83 2.27
CA ILE A 10 3.15 -0.15 3.19
C ILE A 10 3.56 -0.56 4.59
N GLN A 11 3.90 0.42 5.42
CA GLN A 11 4.28 0.18 6.80
C GLN A 11 3.39 1.00 7.73
N ARG A 12 3.06 0.40 8.88
CA ARG A 12 2.26 1.03 9.93
C ARG A 12 3.04 1.00 11.23
N ARG A 13 2.96 2.10 11.98
CA ARG A 13 3.42 2.15 13.37
C ARG A 13 2.26 1.75 14.29
N ASP A 14 2.49 0.79 15.16
CA ASP A 14 1.51 0.45 16.19
C ASP A 14 1.53 1.49 17.31
N GLU A 15 0.39 1.75 17.95
CA GLU A 15 0.23 2.80 18.97
C GLU A 15 1.16 2.62 20.19
N ALA A 16 1.61 1.39 20.44
CA ALA A 16 2.48 1.03 21.55
C ALA A 16 3.98 0.97 21.18
N ALA A 17 4.33 1.24 19.91
CA ALA A 17 5.71 1.20 19.44
C ALA A 17 6.42 2.55 19.68
N ASP A 18 7.73 2.49 19.93
CA ASP A 18 8.59 3.68 20.02
C ASP A 18 8.53 4.48 18.70
N GLU A 19 8.95 5.75 18.74
CA GLU A 19 8.66 6.73 17.67
C GLU A 19 9.10 6.30 16.25
N ASP A 20 10.06 5.38 16.13
CA ASP A 20 10.70 4.97 14.86
C ASP A 20 10.37 3.54 14.38
N ASP A 21 9.52 2.77 15.09
CA ASP A 21 9.27 1.36 14.77
C ASP A 21 8.05 1.17 13.85
N PHE A 22 8.30 1.09 12.55
CA PHE A 22 7.32 0.75 11.53
C PHE A 22 7.37 -0.74 11.18
N THR A 23 6.21 -1.40 11.18
CA THR A 23 6.07 -2.78 10.72
C THR A 23 5.44 -2.80 9.33
N GLU A 24 5.98 -3.60 8.43
CA GLU A 24 5.38 -3.82 7.11
C GLU A 24 4.04 -4.54 7.25
N ILE A 25 3.03 -4.00 6.57
CA ILE A 25 1.65 -4.53 6.53
C ILE A 25 1.18 -4.82 5.11
N GLY A 26 2.04 -4.64 4.11
CA GLY A 26 1.75 -4.99 2.74
C GLY A 26 2.76 -4.42 1.74
N PHE A 27 2.69 -4.90 0.51
CA PHE A 27 3.59 -4.50 -0.57
C PHE A 27 2.90 -4.65 -1.93
N GLY A 28 3.51 -4.13 -2.99
CA GLY A 28 3.00 -4.36 -4.33
C GLY A 28 3.74 -3.60 -5.41
N SER A 29 3.11 -3.59 -6.60
CA SER A 29 3.66 -3.01 -7.80
C SER A 29 2.55 -2.41 -8.66
N SER A 30 2.82 -1.28 -9.30
CA SER A 30 1.93 -0.69 -10.32
C SER A 30 1.73 -1.58 -11.56
N GLY A 31 2.52 -2.64 -11.70
CA GLY A 31 2.69 -3.35 -12.97
C GLY A 31 3.47 -2.52 -13.99
N GLY A 32 3.75 -3.13 -15.15
CA GLY A 32 4.43 -2.48 -16.27
C GLY A 32 3.50 -1.52 -17.03
N CYS A 33 3.93 -0.27 -17.17
CA CYS A 33 3.18 0.82 -17.79
C CYS A 33 3.98 1.50 -18.90
N GLY A 34 3.30 1.97 -19.95
CA GLY A 34 3.96 2.66 -21.07
C GLY A 34 4.43 4.10 -20.75
N SER A 35 4.11 4.62 -19.57
CA SER A 35 4.52 5.93 -19.08
C SER A 35 4.61 5.94 -17.54
N LEU A 36 5.39 6.89 -16.99
CA LEU A 36 5.48 7.09 -15.55
C LEU A 36 4.12 7.49 -14.94
N ASP A 37 3.35 8.36 -15.60
CA ASP A 37 2.01 8.76 -15.15
C ASP A 37 1.05 7.56 -15.07
N GLY A 38 1.16 6.61 -16.02
CA GLY A 38 0.40 5.37 -15.98
C GLY A 38 0.75 4.51 -14.77
N ALA A 39 2.05 4.44 -14.43
CA ALA A 39 2.51 3.73 -13.24
C ALA A 39 2.02 4.39 -11.94
N VAL A 40 2.01 5.73 -11.87
CA VAL A 40 1.46 6.47 -10.72
C VAL A 40 -0.05 6.24 -10.58
N TYR A 41 -0.80 6.34 -11.68
CA TYR A 41 -2.24 6.08 -11.68
C TYR A 41 -2.57 4.66 -11.20
N ALA A 42 -1.83 3.65 -11.69
CA ALA A 42 -2.02 2.26 -11.28
C ALA A 42 -1.67 2.05 -9.79
N LEU A 43 -0.56 2.63 -9.32
CA LEU A 43 -0.19 2.63 -7.90
C LEU A 43 -1.30 3.20 -7.01
N GLU A 44 -1.77 4.41 -7.32
CA GLU A 44 -2.82 5.07 -6.56
C GLU A 44 -4.10 4.23 -6.53
N SER A 45 -4.49 3.65 -7.67
CA SER A 45 -5.63 2.74 -7.74
C SER A 45 -5.46 1.53 -6.84
N TYR A 46 -4.32 0.84 -6.88
CA TYR A 46 -4.11 -0.37 -6.09
C TYR A 46 -4.08 -0.08 -4.59
N VAL A 47 -3.36 0.98 -4.18
CA VAL A 47 -3.25 1.38 -2.77
C VAL A 47 -4.57 1.94 -2.23
N CYS A 48 -5.37 2.67 -3.02
CA CYS A 48 -6.64 3.20 -2.51
C CYS A 48 -7.75 2.14 -2.40
N ASN A 49 -7.65 1.04 -3.16
CA ASN A 49 -8.69 0.02 -3.26
C ASN A 49 -8.34 -1.30 -2.56
N GLY A 50 -7.31 -1.35 -1.72
CA GLY A 50 -7.03 -2.57 -0.95
C GLY A 50 -6.34 -3.67 -1.75
N GLN A 51 -5.79 -3.36 -2.93
CA GLN A 51 -5.30 -4.36 -3.88
C GLN A 51 -3.80 -4.65 -3.73
N TRP A 52 -3.21 -4.32 -2.59
CA TRP A 52 -1.83 -4.67 -2.27
C TRP A 52 -1.75 -6.10 -1.71
N GLU A 53 -0.57 -6.70 -1.80
CA GLU A 53 -0.30 -8.04 -1.29
C GLU A 53 0.09 -8.00 0.20
N THR A 54 -0.11 -9.13 0.87
CA THR A 54 0.18 -9.31 2.30
C THR A 54 0.85 -10.66 2.54
N GLU A 55 1.73 -10.73 3.54
CA GLU A 55 2.31 -11.97 4.06
C GLU A 55 1.41 -12.63 5.12
N PRO A 56 1.60 -13.94 5.41
CA PRO A 56 0.89 -14.60 6.50
C PRO A 56 1.08 -13.88 7.84
N GLY A 57 -0.02 -13.50 8.48
CA GLY A 57 -0.02 -12.79 9.77
C GLY A 57 -0.07 -11.27 9.66
N GLN A 58 0.04 -10.70 8.46
CA GLN A 58 -0.27 -9.28 8.21
C GLN A 58 -1.79 -9.06 8.19
N PRO A 59 -2.26 -7.83 8.52
CA PRO A 59 -3.68 -7.50 8.51
C PRO A 59 -4.26 -7.49 7.10
N ASP A 60 -5.56 -7.77 6.98
CA ASP A 60 -6.26 -7.72 5.70
C ASP A 60 -6.38 -6.25 5.20
N PRO A 61 -6.13 -5.98 3.90
CA PRO A 61 -6.26 -4.63 3.34
C PRO A 61 -7.62 -3.96 3.62
N ASP A 62 -8.73 -4.70 3.56
CA ASP A 62 -10.07 -4.16 3.79
C ASP A 62 -10.26 -3.74 5.24
N GLU A 63 -9.68 -4.46 6.20
CA GLU A 63 -9.69 -4.12 7.62
C GLU A 63 -8.96 -2.79 7.85
N ILE A 64 -7.77 -2.63 7.26
CA ILE A 64 -6.99 -1.39 7.33
C ILE A 64 -7.74 -0.21 6.73
N LEU A 65 -8.37 -0.39 5.56
CA LEU A 65 -9.17 0.67 4.95
C LEU A 65 -10.40 1.03 5.80
N ALA A 66 -11.03 0.06 6.47
CA ALA A 66 -12.13 0.31 7.39
C ALA A 66 -11.69 1.11 8.62
N GLU A 67 -10.54 0.78 9.22
CA GLU A 67 -9.93 1.53 10.33
C GLU A 67 -9.68 3.00 9.94
N ILE A 68 -9.05 3.23 8.78
CA ILE A 68 -8.77 4.59 8.28
C ILE A 68 -10.05 5.38 8.06
N ARG A 69 -11.08 4.76 7.46
CA ARG A 69 -12.38 5.42 7.25
C ARG A 69 -13.03 5.80 8.57
N LYS A 70 -12.97 4.92 9.58
CA LYS A 70 -13.51 5.18 10.91
C LYS A 70 -12.77 6.31 11.63
N ALA A 71 -11.45 6.40 11.49
CA ALA A 71 -10.64 7.45 12.11
C ALA A 71 -10.88 8.85 11.50
N ARG A 72 -11.44 8.92 10.28
CA ARG A 72 -11.74 10.18 9.56
C ARG A 72 -13.17 10.67 9.77
N ALA A 73 -14.05 9.87 10.36
CA ALA A 73 -15.46 10.20 10.62
C ALA A 73 -15.61 10.95 11.95
#